data_AF-A0ABC8UHR4-F1
#
_entry.id   AF-A0ABC8UHR4-F1
#
_cell.length_a   1.000
_cell.length_b   1.000
_cell.length_c   1.000
_cell.angle_alpha   90.00
_cell.angle_beta   90.00
_cell.angle_gamma   90.00
#
_symmetry.space_group_name_H-M   'P 1'
#
loop_
_entity.id
_entity.type
_entity.pdbx_description
1 polymer ?
#
loop_
_entity_poly.entity_id
_entity_poly.type
_entity_poly.pdbx_seq_one_letter_code
_entity_poly.pdbx_strand_id
1 'polypeptide(L)'
;MATVVVPPRMQPTRLGRGDRNVFTMSDDTPAMKQILETHAPDGRDSGFDVKPLFQIVEDIIHHSTSTVPWITHVTREHLGGLEDRATQNGFNEMLQLLAHPISTVSCEISCKCSGGSDGHSTTKSICVTLSGYSWDAKVVIALAAFAVIYGEFWLVAQLYLSSPLAKSVAYLKQLPETLERVDLLKPKLESLIKLIGAMLDVTTCILRFKELPLQYITSNTPAMATANAHIPAAVYWTMRSIVACASQIMNVISMGPEYVFFMDVLSCCRYSYFLVIFSIILKNTLY
;
A
#
# COMPACT_ATOMS: atom_id res chain seq x y z
N MET A 1 48.73 -17.46 -60.41
CA MET A 1 47.51 -18.28 -60.28
C MET A 1 47.84 -19.39 -59.29
N ALA A 2 47.60 -19.13 -58.01
CA ALA A 2 47.99 -20.01 -56.90
C ALA A 2 46.83 -20.05 -55.91
N THR A 3 46.33 -21.25 -55.63
CA THR A 3 45.30 -21.52 -54.62
C THR A 3 45.80 -22.66 -53.75
N VAL A 4 46.44 -22.29 -52.64
CA VAL A 4 46.66 -23.15 -51.48
C VAL A 4 45.51 -22.87 -50.53
N VAL A 5 44.69 -23.88 -50.28
CA VAL A 5 43.55 -23.83 -49.36
C VAL A 5 44.08 -23.93 -47.94
N VAL A 6 43.99 -22.82 -47.20
CA VAL A 6 44.31 -22.71 -45.77
C VAL A 6 43.00 -22.76 -44.97
N PRO A 7 42.84 -23.61 -43.95
CA PRO A 7 41.63 -23.63 -43.13
C PRO A 7 41.57 -22.39 -42.21
N PRO A 8 40.38 -21.81 -41.96
CA PRO A 8 40.29 -20.61 -41.14
C PRO A 8 40.39 -20.94 -39.64
N ARG A 9 41.13 -20.06 -38.95
CA ARG A 9 41.38 -19.99 -37.51
C ARG A 9 40.13 -20.21 -36.66
N MET A 10 40.30 -20.99 -35.58
CA MET A 10 39.41 -20.97 -34.41
C MET A 10 39.38 -19.55 -33.81
N GLN A 11 38.21 -18.94 -33.78
CA GLN A 11 37.89 -17.79 -32.93
C GLN A 11 37.11 -18.29 -31.69
N PRO A 12 37.39 -17.79 -30.48
CA PRO A 12 36.60 -18.14 -29.30
C PRO A 12 35.17 -17.64 -29.47
N THR A 13 34.22 -18.55 -29.34
CA THR A 13 32.79 -18.28 -29.40
C THR A 13 32.36 -17.55 -28.12
N ARG A 14 31.81 -16.36 -28.30
CA ARG A 14 30.84 -15.63 -27.46
C ARG A 14 30.62 -16.14 -26.02
N LEU A 15 31.06 -15.36 -25.03
CA LEU A 15 30.17 -14.98 -23.93
C LEU A 15 29.99 -13.46 -23.97
N GLY A 16 29.06 -13.04 -24.82
CA GLY A 16 28.52 -11.68 -24.76
C GLY A 16 27.83 -11.50 -23.42
N ARG A 17 28.50 -10.79 -22.53
CA ARG A 17 27.97 -9.70 -21.71
C ARG A 17 26.44 -9.69 -21.60
N GLY A 18 25.92 -10.62 -20.82
CA GLY A 18 24.64 -10.49 -20.16
C GLY A 18 24.91 -9.93 -18.78
N ASP A 19 25.38 -8.67 -18.70
CA ASP A 19 25.07 -7.86 -17.53
C ASP A 19 23.54 -7.81 -17.52
N ARG A 20 22.95 -8.70 -16.72
CA ARG A 20 21.56 -8.62 -16.36
C ARG A 20 21.44 -7.29 -15.65
N ASN A 21 21.11 -6.26 -16.41
CA ASN A 21 20.62 -5.00 -15.88
C ASN A 21 19.52 -5.38 -14.90
N VAL A 22 19.86 -5.29 -13.62
CA VAL A 22 18.95 -5.43 -12.50
C VAL A 22 17.98 -4.27 -12.67
N PHE A 23 16.83 -4.59 -13.27
CA PHE A 23 15.61 -3.80 -13.37
C PHE A 23 15.80 -2.29 -13.30
N THR A 24 15.98 -1.67 -14.47
CA THR A 24 15.73 -0.23 -14.63
C THR A 24 14.26 0.02 -14.26
N MET A 25 14.01 0.53 -13.05
CA MET A 25 12.71 1.09 -12.66
C MET A 25 12.50 2.36 -13.47
N SER A 26 11.94 2.21 -14.66
CA SER A 26 11.59 3.36 -15.49
C SER A 26 10.23 3.87 -15.02
N ASP A 27 10.21 5.12 -14.54
CA ASP A 27 8.98 5.88 -14.27
C ASP A 27 8.12 6.07 -15.55
N ASP A 28 8.62 5.69 -16.74
CA ASP A 28 7.93 5.76 -18.04
C ASP A 28 7.13 4.50 -18.40
N THR A 29 6.56 3.78 -17.43
CA THR A 29 5.60 2.72 -17.78
C THR A 29 4.30 3.33 -18.33
N PRO A 30 3.64 2.70 -19.31
CA PRO A 30 2.35 3.20 -19.83
C PRO A 30 1.28 3.28 -18.72
N ALA A 31 1.37 2.42 -17.71
CA ALA A 31 0.56 2.47 -16.51
C ALA A 31 0.78 3.76 -15.70
N MET A 32 2.03 4.20 -15.52
CA MET A 32 2.33 5.42 -14.79
C MET A 32 1.81 6.65 -15.51
N LYS A 33 1.97 6.72 -16.84
CA LYS A 33 1.47 7.84 -17.65
C LYS A 33 -0.03 8.04 -17.49
N GLN A 34 -0.80 6.95 -17.54
CA GLN A 34 -2.25 7.02 -17.30
C GLN A 34 -2.61 7.54 -15.92
N ILE A 35 -1.79 7.26 -14.89
CA ILE A 35 -2.04 7.72 -13.53
C ILE A 35 -1.67 9.21 -13.39
N LEU A 36 -0.55 9.63 -13.98
CA LEU A 36 -0.16 11.04 -14.03
C LEU A 36 -1.22 11.90 -14.73
N GLU A 37 -1.83 11.40 -15.81
CA GLU A 37 -2.92 12.08 -16.53
C GLU A 37 -4.17 12.31 -15.67
N THR A 38 -4.40 11.51 -14.61
CA THR A 38 -5.53 11.72 -13.68
C THR A 38 -5.28 12.82 -12.66
N HIS A 39 -4.05 13.31 -12.53
CA HIS A 39 -3.67 14.25 -11.50
C HIS A 39 -4.06 15.68 -11.86
N ALA A 40 -5.15 16.18 -11.26
CA ALA A 40 -5.68 17.52 -11.49
C ALA A 40 -6.07 18.17 -10.14
N PRO A 41 -5.08 18.59 -9.33
CA PRO A 41 -5.35 19.14 -7.99
C PRO A 41 -6.15 20.45 -8.10
N ASP A 42 -7.27 20.52 -7.39
CA ASP A 42 -8.19 21.67 -7.39
C ASP A 42 -8.00 22.58 -6.16
N GLY A 43 -7.03 22.24 -5.31
CA GLY A 43 -6.73 22.96 -4.07
C GLY A 43 -7.68 22.64 -2.92
N ARG A 44 -8.59 21.67 -3.04
CA ARG A 44 -9.55 21.32 -1.98
C ARG A 44 -8.90 20.84 -0.67
N ASP A 45 -7.66 20.39 -0.74
CA ASP A 45 -6.85 19.94 0.38
C ASP A 45 -5.83 20.97 0.86
N SER A 46 -5.84 22.19 0.30
CA SER A 46 -5.00 23.30 0.77
C SER A 46 -5.41 23.84 2.14
N GLY A 47 -6.61 23.49 2.63
CA GLY A 47 -7.19 23.99 3.87
C GLY A 47 -7.04 23.08 5.10
N PHE A 48 -6.48 21.86 4.96
CA PHE A 48 -6.32 20.93 6.08
C PHE A 48 -5.06 20.08 5.99
N ASP A 49 -4.55 19.65 7.14
CA ASP A 49 -3.42 18.71 7.25
C ASP A 49 -3.93 17.27 7.28
N VAL A 50 -3.34 16.38 6.48
CA VAL A 50 -3.70 14.95 6.42
C VAL A 50 -2.98 14.10 7.48
N LYS A 51 -2.00 14.66 8.19
CA LYS A 51 -1.23 13.95 9.22
C LYS A 51 -2.08 13.40 10.38
N PRO A 52 -3.08 14.13 10.91
CA PRO A 52 -3.95 13.57 11.94
C PRO A 52 -4.75 12.36 11.44
N LEU A 53 -5.17 12.36 10.16
CA LEU A 53 -5.80 11.19 9.56
C LEU A 53 -4.82 10.02 9.44
N PHE A 54 -3.58 10.28 9.02
CA PHE A 54 -2.55 9.25 8.94
C PHE A 54 -2.24 8.62 10.31
N GLN A 55 -2.24 9.40 11.40
CA GLN A 55 -2.08 8.85 12.75
C GLN A 55 -3.20 7.89 13.14
N ILE A 56 -4.45 8.18 12.77
CA ILE A 56 -5.59 7.27 12.99
C ILE A 56 -5.39 5.96 12.22
N VAL A 57 -4.87 6.05 10.98
CA VAL A 57 -4.52 4.86 10.18
C VAL A 57 -3.49 4.01 10.91
N GLU A 58 -2.39 4.61 11.36
CA GLU A 58 -1.35 3.91 12.12
C GLU A 58 -1.94 3.23 13.37
N ASP A 59 -2.77 3.95 14.13
CA ASP A 59 -3.44 3.41 15.31
C ASP A 59 -4.31 2.19 14.97
N ILE A 60 -5.17 2.27 13.95
CA ILE A 60 -6.03 1.13 13.54
C ILE A 60 -5.18 -0.07 13.16
N ILE A 61 -4.14 0.11 12.34
CA ILE A 61 -3.27 -0.98 11.89
C ILE A 61 -2.55 -1.63 13.08
N HIS A 62 -1.99 -0.83 13.98
CA HIS A 62 -1.25 -1.33 15.15
C HIS A 62 -2.15 -2.11 16.12
N HIS A 63 -3.32 -1.57 16.46
CA HIS A 63 -4.25 -2.21 17.39
C HIS A 63 -4.84 -3.50 16.81
N SER A 64 -5.11 -3.53 15.51
CA SER A 64 -5.63 -4.72 14.83
C SER A 64 -4.62 -5.88 14.82
N THR A 65 -3.33 -5.57 14.78
CA THR A 65 -2.25 -6.57 14.75
C THR A 65 -1.88 -7.10 16.14
N SER A 66 -2.01 -6.27 17.19
CA SER A 66 -1.62 -6.62 18.57
C SER A 66 -2.54 -7.64 19.25
N THR A 67 -3.75 -7.86 18.75
CA THR A 67 -4.74 -8.75 19.40
C THR A 67 -4.56 -10.23 19.05
N VAL A 68 -3.59 -10.58 18.19
CA VAL A 68 -3.35 -11.97 17.78
C VAL A 68 -2.36 -12.64 18.75
N PRO A 69 -2.71 -13.77 19.40
CA PRO A 69 -1.89 -14.39 20.45
C PRO A 69 -0.43 -14.71 20.07
N TRP A 70 -0.15 -14.96 18.79
CA TRP A 70 1.20 -15.30 18.32
C TRP A 70 2.02 -14.07 17.84
N ILE A 71 1.41 -12.89 17.67
CA ILE A 71 2.08 -11.64 17.25
C ILE A 71 2.48 -10.83 18.49
N THR A 72 3.01 -11.52 19.50
CA THR A 72 3.49 -10.91 20.74
C THR A 72 4.94 -10.43 20.58
N HIS A 73 5.17 -9.42 19.74
CA HIS A 73 6.38 -8.60 19.80
C HIS A 73 6.26 -7.28 19.01
N VAL A 74 5.28 -6.44 19.34
CA VAL A 74 5.37 -5.01 19.00
C VAL A 74 5.13 -4.20 20.27
N THR A 75 6.17 -3.47 20.67
CA THR A 75 6.30 -2.72 21.91
C THR A 75 5.14 -1.76 22.10
N ARG A 76 4.38 -1.97 23.19
CA ARG A 76 3.31 -1.09 23.66
C ARG A 76 3.92 0.08 24.42
N GLU A 77 4.35 1.12 23.71
CA GLU A 77 4.81 2.38 24.33
C GLU A 77 4.28 3.61 23.58
N HIS A 78 2.95 3.74 23.44
CA HIS A 78 2.33 5.07 23.29
C HIS A 78 0.82 5.10 23.59
N LEU A 79 0.38 4.39 24.64
CA LEU A 79 -1.04 4.29 24.97
C LEU A 79 -1.41 5.25 26.10
N GLY A 80 -1.74 6.48 25.74
CA GLY A 80 -2.26 7.47 26.69
C GLY A 80 -2.65 8.83 26.11
N GLY A 81 -2.88 8.96 24.80
CA GLY A 81 -3.03 10.27 24.16
C GLY A 81 -4.28 10.53 23.31
N LEU A 82 -5.19 9.56 23.16
CA LEU A 82 -6.36 9.75 22.29
C LEU A 82 -7.61 10.29 23.01
N GLU A 83 -7.68 10.19 24.35
CA GLU A 83 -8.85 10.66 25.10
C GLU A 83 -8.84 12.18 25.35
N ASP A 84 -7.71 12.87 25.14
CA ASP A 84 -7.53 14.30 25.45
C ASP A 84 -7.42 15.24 24.23
N ARG A 85 -7.76 14.76 23.02
CA ARG A 85 -7.68 15.56 21.77
C ARG A 85 -9.04 15.93 21.17
N ALA A 86 -10.09 15.92 21.99
CA ALA A 86 -11.44 16.34 21.60
C ALA A 86 -11.63 17.89 21.55
N THR A 87 -10.56 18.67 21.62
CA THR A 87 -10.55 20.16 21.62
C THR A 87 -10.02 20.79 20.34
N GLN A 88 -10.27 20.20 19.15
CA GLN A 88 -9.91 20.84 17.87
C GLN A 88 -11.06 20.82 16.86
N ASN A 89 -11.75 21.95 16.72
CA ASN A 89 -12.81 22.16 15.72
C ASN A 89 -12.35 21.76 14.30
N GLY A 90 -11.09 22.07 13.95
CA GLY A 90 -10.51 21.74 12.64
C GLY A 90 -10.28 20.24 12.37
N PHE A 91 -10.08 19.42 13.41
CA PHE A 91 -9.91 17.96 13.24
C PHE A 91 -11.23 17.29 12.84
N ASN A 92 -12.33 17.70 13.48
CA ASN A 92 -13.67 17.19 13.15
C ASN A 92 -14.11 17.67 11.76
N GLU A 93 -13.83 18.93 11.41
CA GLU A 93 -14.08 19.47 10.06
C GLU A 93 -13.31 18.70 8.97
N MET A 94 -12.03 18.39 9.19
CA MET A 94 -11.23 17.53 8.29
C MET A 94 -11.87 16.15 8.12
N LEU A 95 -12.24 15.48 9.22
CA LEU A 95 -12.86 14.15 9.15
C LEU A 95 -14.19 14.19 8.40
N GLN A 96 -15.01 15.23 8.58
CA GLN A 96 -16.24 15.39 7.82
C GLN A 96 -15.99 15.56 6.32
N LEU A 97 -14.97 16.35 5.94
CA LEU A 97 -14.58 16.53 4.54
C LEU A 97 -14.03 15.24 3.91
N LEU A 98 -13.33 14.42 4.68
CA LEU A 98 -12.68 13.20 4.21
C LEU A 98 -13.53 11.94 4.38
N ALA A 99 -14.61 11.97 5.16
CA ALA A 99 -15.48 10.81 5.36
C ALA A 99 -16.07 10.26 4.05
N HIS A 100 -16.59 11.15 3.21
CA HIS A 100 -17.14 10.77 1.91
C HIS A 100 -16.10 10.14 0.97
N PRO A 101 -14.93 10.77 0.67
CA PRO A 101 -13.93 10.16 -0.19
C PRO A 101 -13.34 8.87 0.41
N ILE A 102 -13.13 8.78 1.72
CA ILE A 102 -12.69 7.53 2.38
C ILE A 102 -13.70 6.40 2.15
N SER A 103 -14.98 6.67 2.39
CA SER A 103 -16.06 5.70 2.18
C SER A 103 -16.16 5.27 0.71
N THR A 104 -16.13 6.23 -0.21
CA THR A 104 -16.17 5.94 -1.66
C THR A 104 -15.00 5.05 -2.09
N VAL A 105 -13.78 5.37 -1.65
CA VAL A 105 -12.59 4.56 -1.98
C VAL A 105 -12.66 3.18 -1.32
N SER A 106 -13.14 3.07 -0.08
CA SER A 106 -13.31 1.78 0.61
C SER A 106 -14.31 0.88 -0.11
N CYS A 107 -15.47 1.43 -0.49
CA CYS A 107 -16.48 0.75 -1.30
C CYS A 107 -15.91 0.32 -2.65
N GLU A 108 -15.17 1.19 -3.32
CA GLU A 108 -14.55 0.90 -4.60
C GLU A 108 -13.54 -0.25 -4.53
N ILE A 109 -12.65 -0.24 -3.52
CA ILE A 109 -11.71 -1.33 -3.26
C ILE A 109 -12.49 -2.63 -3.05
N SER A 110 -13.53 -2.60 -2.21
CA SER A 110 -14.31 -3.78 -1.85
C SER A 110 -15.05 -4.38 -3.03
N CYS A 111 -15.77 -3.57 -3.80
CA CYS A 111 -16.54 -4.02 -4.96
C CYS A 111 -15.65 -4.58 -6.08
N LYS A 112 -14.49 -3.96 -6.33
CA LYS A 112 -13.62 -4.36 -7.45
C LYS A 112 -12.71 -5.53 -7.10
N CYS A 113 -12.31 -5.67 -5.84
CA CYS A 113 -11.56 -6.83 -5.38
C CYS A 113 -12.40 -8.12 -5.40
N SER A 114 -13.73 -8.04 -5.17
CA SER A 114 -14.62 -9.19 -5.30
C SER A 114 -14.93 -9.58 -6.74
N GLY A 115 -14.81 -8.64 -7.69
CA GLY A 115 -15.18 -8.82 -9.10
C GLY A 115 -14.06 -9.33 -10.01
N GLY A 116 -12.89 -9.69 -9.47
CA GLY A 116 -11.73 -10.13 -10.27
C GLY A 116 -11.10 -9.03 -11.14
N SER A 117 -11.35 -7.75 -10.80
CA SER A 117 -10.76 -6.61 -11.51
C SER A 117 -9.25 -6.60 -11.35
N ASP A 118 -8.52 -6.22 -12.40
CA ASP A 118 -7.08 -6.11 -12.31
C ASP A 118 -6.68 -4.97 -11.34
N GLY A 119 -5.58 -5.17 -10.60
CA GLY A 119 -5.16 -4.21 -9.59
C GLY A 119 -4.79 -2.83 -10.15
N HIS A 120 -4.41 -2.73 -11.43
CA HIS A 120 -4.10 -1.46 -12.08
C HIS A 120 -5.36 -0.65 -12.36
N SER A 121 -6.41 -1.25 -12.94
CA SER A 121 -7.67 -0.56 -13.24
C SER A 121 -8.40 -0.11 -11.98
N THR A 122 -8.36 -0.92 -10.92
CA THR A 122 -8.87 -0.50 -9.60
C THR A 122 -8.09 0.71 -9.10
N THR A 123 -6.76 0.65 -9.11
CA THR A 123 -5.92 1.78 -8.65
C THR A 123 -6.14 3.03 -9.48
N LYS A 124 -6.22 2.91 -10.81
CA LYS A 124 -6.50 4.03 -11.71
C LYS A 124 -7.82 4.69 -11.37
N SER A 125 -8.84 3.90 -11.11
CA SER A 125 -10.16 4.42 -10.78
C SER A 125 -10.17 5.15 -9.43
N ILE A 126 -9.46 4.63 -8.42
CA ILE A 126 -9.24 5.36 -7.16
C ILE A 126 -8.50 6.69 -7.42
N CYS A 127 -7.47 6.71 -8.28
CA CYS A 127 -6.76 7.94 -8.64
C CYS A 127 -7.67 8.97 -9.34
N VAL A 128 -8.61 8.52 -10.18
CA VAL A 128 -9.64 9.39 -10.79
C VAL A 128 -10.57 9.96 -9.72
N THR A 129 -11.08 9.12 -8.82
CA THR A 129 -11.92 9.54 -7.68
C THR A 129 -11.23 10.59 -6.82
N LEU A 130 -9.91 10.47 -6.65
CA LEU A 130 -9.09 11.39 -5.85
C LEU A 130 -8.33 12.43 -6.70
N SER A 131 -8.74 12.65 -7.96
CA SER A 131 -8.03 13.51 -8.93
C SER A 131 -7.73 14.91 -8.39
N GLY A 132 -8.69 15.52 -7.70
CA GLY A 132 -8.60 16.86 -7.06
C GLY A 132 -7.63 16.98 -5.88
N TYR A 133 -7.15 15.88 -5.31
CA TYR A 133 -6.25 15.90 -4.15
C TYR A 133 -4.77 15.98 -4.55
N SER A 134 -3.91 16.51 -3.68
CA SER A 134 -2.45 16.36 -3.80
C SER A 134 -2.02 14.88 -3.67
N TRP A 135 -0.80 14.56 -4.10
CA TRP A 135 -0.27 13.18 -4.07
C TRP A 135 -0.22 12.58 -2.66
N ASP A 136 0.17 13.38 -1.67
CA ASP A 136 0.19 12.95 -0.27
C ASP A 136 -1.23 12.73 0.28
N ALA A 137 -2.18 13.61 -0.03
CA ALA A 137 -3.56 13.43 0.38
C ALA A 137 -4.20 12.20 -0.28
N LYS A 138 -3.93 11.95 -1.58
CA LYS A 138 -4.36 10.74 -2.29
C LYS A 138 -3.95 9.46 -1.55
N VAL A 139 -2.68 9.35 -1.18
CA VAL A 139 -2.16 8.13 -0.52
C VAL A 139 -2.71 7.98 0.90
N VAL A 140 -2.84 9.07 1.67
CA VAL A 140 -3.40 9.01 3.04
C VAL A 140 -4.88 8.65 3.02
N ILE A 141 -5.68 9.20 2.10
CA ILE A 141 -7.10 8.86 1.95
C ILE A 141 -7.26 7.38 1.55
N ALA A 142 -6.44 6.91 0.61
CA ALA A 142 -6.45 5.50 0.21
C ALA A 142 -6.06 4.56 1.37
N LEU A 143 -5.06 4.93 2.17
CA LEU A 143 -4.67 4.19 3.36
C LEU A 143 -5.75 4.21 4.45
N ALA A 144 -6.47 5.32 4.63
CA ALA A 144 -7.59 5.40 5.54
C ALA A 144 -8.74 4.49 5.11
N ALA A 145 -9.08 4.47 3.81
CA ALA A 145 -10.04 3.53 3.27
C ALA A 145 -9.63 2.07 3.50
N PHE A 146 -8.34 1.76 3.29
CA PHE A 146 -7.79 0.44 3.59
C PHE A 146 -7.84 0.09 5.08
N ALA A 147 -7.52 1.03 5.97
CA ALA A 147 -7.55 0.83 7.41
C ALA A 147 -8.96 0.50 7.90
N VAL A 148 -10.01 1.08 7.31
CA VAL A 148 -11.40 0.69 7.58
C VAL A 148 -11.62 -0.79 7.25
N ILE A 149 -11.26 -1.22 6.04
CA ILE A 149 -11.40 -2.63 5.61
C ILE A 149 -10.60 -3.58 6.53
N TYR A 150 -9.36 -3.21 6.83
CA TYR A 150 -8.46 -3.99 7.68
C TYR A 150 -8.97 -4.10 9.11
N GLY A 151 -9.41 -2.98 9.69
CA GLY A 151 -9.96 -2.91 11.04
C GLY A 151 -11.26 -3.70 11.18
N GLU A 152 -12.18 -3.57 10.22
CA GLU A 152 -13.42 -4.35 10.18
C GLU A 152 -13.14 -5.85 10.16
N PHE A 153 -12.21 -6.30 9.30
CA PHE A 153 -11.79 -7.69 9.25
C PHE A 153 -11.29 -8.19 10.62
N TRP A 154 -10.37 -7.45 11.24
CA TRP A 154 -9.79 -7.85 12.51
C TRP A 154 -10.78 -7.79 13.68
N LEU A 155 -11.68 -6.81 13.70
CA LEU A 155 -12.75 -6.74 14.70
C LEU A 155 -13.67 -7.95 14.59
N VAL A 156 -14.07 -8.35 13.38
CA VAL A 156 -14.86 -9.56 13.15
C VAL A 156 -14.09 -10.81 13.59
N ALA A 157 -12.81 -10.93 13.23
CA ALA A 157 -11.97 -12.07 13.63
C ALA A 157 -11.82 -12.17 15.15
N GLN A 158 -11.61 -11.05 15.84
CA GLN A 158 -11.51 -11.00 17.31
C GLN A 158 -12.84 -11.35 17.99
N LEU A 159 -13.96 -10.83 17.50
CA LEU A 159 -15.29 -11.13 18.02
C LEU A 159 -15.63 -12.62 17.83
N TYR A 160 -15.28 -13.21 16.69
CA TYR A 160 -15.46 -14.64 16.45
C TYR A 160 -14.72 -15.50 17.49
N LEU A 161 -13.49 -15.12 17.87
CA LEU A 161 -12.70 -15.87 18.85
C LEU A 161 -13.18 -15.68 20.30
N SER A 162 -13.68 -14.48 20.63
CA SER A 162 -13.99 -14.08 22.01
C SER A 162 -15.47 -14.20 22.41
N SER A 163 -16.39 -14.14 21.46
CA SER A 163 -17.83 -14.05 21.74
C SER A 163 -18.60 -15.31 21.31
N PRO A 164 -19.30 -16.00 22.24
CA PRO A 164 -20.16 -17.13 21.90
C PRO A 164 -21.27 -16.75 20.90
N LEU A 165 -21.78 -15.52 20.96
CA LEU A 165 -22.77 -15.02 20.01
C LEU A 165 -22.20 -14.94 18.60
N ALA A 166 -20.98 -14.41 18.44
CA ALA A 166 -20.33 -14.30 17.15
C ALA A 166 -20.06 -15.69 16.53
N LYS A 167 -19.69 -16.68 17.34
CA LYS A 167 -19.55 -18.09 16.89
C LYS A 167 -20.86 -18.66 16.36
N SER A 168 -21.97 -18.48 17.08
CA SER A 168 -23.28 -18.94 16.65
C SER A 168 -23.74 -18.26 15.35
N VAL A 169 -23.52 -16.94 15.21
CA VAL A 169 -23.84 -16.21 13.97
C VAL A 169 -22.96 -16.67 12.81
N ALA A 170 -21.67 -16.90 13.06
CA ALA A 170 -20.74 -17.37 12.04
C ALA A 170 -21.06 -18.79 11.56
N TYR A 171 -21.46 -19.68 12.48
CA TYR A 171 -21.95 -21.01 12.17
C TYR A 171 -23.16 -20.97 11.24
N LEU A 172 -24.15 -20.11 11.52
CA LEU A 172 -25.32 -19.92 10.65
C LEU A 172 -24.97 -19.31 9.29
N LYS A 173 -23.95 -18.46 9.22
CA LYS A 173 -23.46 -17.86 7.99
C LYS A 173 -22.54 -18.78 7.17
N GLN A 174 -22.27 -19.99 7.65
CA GLN A 174 -21.29 -20.91 7.06
C GLN A 174 -19.93 -20.23 6.78
N LEU A 175 -19.51 -19.34 7.68
CA LEU A 175 -18.19 -18.74 7.59
C LEU A 175 -17.14 -19.85 7.69
N PRO A 176 -16.10 -19.81 6.86
CA PRO A 176 -15.16 -20.91 6.80
C PRO A 176 -14.43 -21.08 8.13
N GLU A 177 -14.37 -22.32 8.63
CA GLU A 177 -13.55 -22.73 9.79
C GLU A 177 -12.03 -22.48 9.55
N THR A 178 -11.64 -21.99 8.37
CA THR A 178 -10.27 -21.59 8.02
C THR A 178 -9.69 -20.54 8.98
N LEU A 179 -10.53 -19.74 9.67
CA LEU A 179 -10.08 -18.84 10.72
C LEU A 179 -9.49 -19.60 11.93
N GLU A 180 -9.92 -20.83 12.17
CA GLU A 180 -9.37 -21.70 13.22
C GLU A 180 -8.03 -22.34 12.81
N ARG A 181 -7.73 -22.42 11.51
CA ARG A 181 -6.47 -22.96 10.98
C ARG A 181 -5.40 -21.88 10.80
N VAL A 182 -5.11 -21.19 11.90
CA VAL A 182 -4.17 -20.06 12.00
C VAL A 182 -2.79 -20.39 11.41
N ASP A 183 -2.33 -21.63 11.55
CA ASP A 183 -0.98 -22.06 11.12
C ASP A 183 -0.77 -21.98 9.60
N LEU A 184 -1.80 -22.22 8.77
CA LEU A 184 -1.69 -22.12 7.31
C LEU A 184 -1.78 -20.66 6.82
N LEU A 185 -2.44 -19.80 7.59
CA LEU A 185 -2.61 -18.38 7.27
C LEU A 185 -1.43 -17.53 7.75
N LYS A 186 -0.69 -17.99 8.76
CA LYS A 186 0.45 -17.32 9.37
C LYS A 186 1.46 -16.73 8.38
N PRO A 187 2.07 -17.49 7.44
CA PRO A 187 3.08 -16.92 6.54
C PRO A 187 2.50 -15.88 5.56
N LYS A 188 1.23 -16.05 5.16
CA LYS A 188 0.52 -15.07 4.33
C LYS A 188 0.26 -13.78 5.11
N LEU A 189 -0.16 -13.93 6.37
CA LEU A 189 -0.43 -12.79 7.25
C LEU A 189 0.87 -12.03 7.60
N GLU A 190 1.97 -12.73 7.87
CA GLU A 190 3.28 -12.09 8.09
C GLU A 190 3.72 -11.26 6.88
N SER A 191 3.53 -11.81 5.67
CA SER A 191 3.87 -11.11 4.43
C SER A 191 2.98 -9.87 4.23
N LEU A 192 1.70 -9.98 4.57
CA LEU A 192 0.75 -8.87 4.53
C LEU A 192 1.11 -7.78 5.55
N ILE A 193 1.44 -8.13 6.79
CA ILE A 193 1.86 -7.17 7.82
C ILE A 193 3.14 -6.44 7.40
N LYS A 194 4.13 -7.16 6.85
CA LYS A 194 5.36 -6.54 6.31
C LYS A 194 5.06 -5.57 5.18
N LEU A 195 4.15 -5.92 4.28
CA LEU A 195 3.75 -5.04 3.18
C LEU A 195 3.02 -3.79 3.71
N ILE A 196 2.13 -3.94 4.70
CA ILE A 196 1.48 -2.81 5.37
C ILE A 196 2.50 -1.89 6.03
N GLY A 197 3.47 -2.45 6.76
CA GLY A 197 4.57 -1.67 7.34
C GLY A 197 5.33 -0.85 6.29
N ALA A 198 5.66 -1.48 5.15
CA ALA A 198 6.32 -0.77 4.04
C ALA A 198 5.47 0.36 3.44
N MET A 199 4.14 0.19 3.37
CA MET A 199 3.22 1.24 2.91
C MET A 199 3.19 2.44 3.87
N LEU A 200 3.17 2.18 5.19
CA LEU A 200 3.21 3.22 6.22
C LEU A 200 4.57 3.96 6.21
N ASP A 201 5.67 3.23 6.04
CA ASP A 201 7.02 3.82 5.95
C ASP A 201 7.17 4.75 4.75
N VAL A 202 6.73 4.32 3.56
CA VAL A 202 6.78 5.15 2.34
C VAL A 202 5.90 6.39 2.50
N THR A 203 4.70 6.24 3.06
CA THR A 203 3.78 7.36 3.28
C THR A 203 4.36 8.36 4.28
N THR A 204 4.99 7.88 5.35
CA THR A 204 5.73 8.73 6.30
C THR A 204 6.83 9.52 5.60
N CYS A 205 7.57 8.91 4.68
CA CYS A 205 8.60 9.60 3.90
C CYS A 205 8.00 10.69 3.01
N ILE A 206 6.87 10.40 2.34
CA ILE A 206 6.15 11.37 1.49
C ILE A 206 5.67 12.57 2.32
N LEU A 207 5.07 12.33 3.49
CA LEU A 207 4.59 13.40 4.38
C LEU A 207 5.73 14.27 4.91
N ARG A 208 6.86 13.67 5.32
CA ARG A 208 8.06 14.42 5.73
C ARG A 208 8.62 15.28 4.60
N PHE A 209 8.58 14.79 3.36
CA PHE A 209 9.05 15.55 2.21
C PHE A 209 8.19 16.80 1.96
N LYS A 210 6.88 16.73 2.19
CA LYS A 210 5.97 17.89 2.10
C LYS A 210 6.24 18.96 3.18
N GLU A 211 6.73 18.55 4.35
CA GLU A 211 7.04 19.44 5.48
C GLU A 211 8.37 20.19 5.34
N LEU A 212 9.18 19.90 4.30
CA LEU A 212 10.44 20.59 4.09
C LEU A 212 10.22 22.10 3.88
N PRO A 213 11.03 22.98 4.50
CA PRO A 213 10.86 24.43 4.40
C PRO A 213 10.82 24.92 2.95
N LEU A 214 10.01 25.95 2.67
CA LEU A 214 9.88 26.60 1.35
C LEU A 214 11.22 27.01 0.73
N GLN A 215 12.25 27.26 1.54
CA GLN A 215 13.61 27.58 1.09
C GLN A 215 14.25 26.44 0.30
N TYR A 216 13.91 25.19 0.62
CA TYR A 216 14.27 24.01 -0.17
C TYR A 216 13.31 23.85 -1.35
N ILE A 217 12.00 24.03 -1.17
CA ILE A 217 10.98 23.91 -2.24
C ILE A 217 11.25 24.85 -3.44
N THR A 218 11.78 26.05 -3.18
CA THR A 218 12.12 27.04 -4.23
C THR A 218 13.54 26.83 -4.78
N SER A 219 14.39 26.13 -4.03
CA SER A 219 15.72 25.73 -4.46
C SER A 219 15.56 24.55 -5.42
N ASN A 220 15.73 24.80 -6.72
CA ASN A 220 15.73 23.80 -7.78
C ASN A 220 16.95 22.87 -7.69
N THR A 221 17.22 22.36 -6.48
CA THR A 221 18.27 21.39 -6.18
C THR A 221 17.95 20.09 -6.90
N PRO A 222 18.96 19.41 -7.45
CA PRO A 222 18.77 18.15 -8.16
C PRO A 222 18.06 17.11 -7.29
N ALA A 223 18.31 17.10 -5.97
CA ALA A 223 17.62 16.24 -5.00
C ALA A 223 16.09 16.44 -4.99
N MET A 224 15.61 17.69 -4.94
CA MET A 224 14.16 17.95 -4.94
C MET A 224 13.48 17.66 -6.26
N ALA A 225 14.16 17.92 -7.39
CA ALA A 225 13.64 17.55 -8.70
C ALA A 225 13.50 16.02 -8.84
N THR A 226 14.46 15.25 -8.34
CA THR A 226 14.42 13.79 -8.32
C THR A 226 13.30 13.25 -7.42
N ALA A 227 13.13 13.80 -6.21
CA ALA A 227 12.03 13.38 -5.34
C ALA A 227 10.64 13.70 -5.93
N ASN A 228 10.46 14.90 -6.50
CA ASN A 228 9.19 15.26 -7.14
C ASN A 228 8.85 14.37 -8.35
N ALA A 229 9.86 13.83 -9.04
CA ALA A 229 9.65 12.84 -10.10
C ALA A 229 9.21 11.47 -9.55
N HIS A 230 9.72 11.07 -8.36
CA HIS A 230 9.43 9.76 -7.78
C HIS A 230 8.20 9.72 -6.86
N ILE A 231 7.73 10.86 -6.33
CA ILE A 231 6.53 10.90 -5.45
C ILE A 231 5.29 10.31 -6.14
N PRO A 232 4.92 10.68 -7.37
CA PRO A 232 3.78 10.08 -8.05
C PRO A 232 3.92 8.56 -8.20
N ALA A 233 5.14 8.10 -8.47
CA ALA A 233 5.43 6.69 -8.60
C ALA A 233 5.28 5.96 -7.27
N ALA A 234 5.85 6.50 -6.19
CA ALA A 234 5.72 5.95 -4.84
C ALA A 234 4.26 5.86 -4.40
N VAL A 235 3.46 6.90 -4.67
CA VAL A 235 2.01 6.90 -4.38
C VAL A 235 1.30 5.82 -5.18
N TYR A 236 1.54 5.73 -6.48
CA TYR A 236 0.93 4.70 -7.32
C TYR A 236 1.24 3.28 -6.82
N TRP A 237 2.51 2.97 -6.52
CA TRP A 237 2.90 1.65 -6.03
C TRP A 237 2.33 1.36 -4.63
N THR A 238 2.18 2.38 -3.79
CA THR A 238 1.51 2.26 -2.48
C THR A 238 0.02 1.94 -2.66
N MET A 239 -0.69 2.65 -3.53
CA MET A 239 -2.10 2.38 -3.82
C MET A 239 -2.32 1.00 -4.46
N ARG A 240 -1.41 0.57 -5.34
CA ARG A 240 -1.41 -0.81 -5.87
C ARG A 240 -1.28 -1.86 -4.77
N SER A 241 -0.42 -1.57 -3.79
CA SER A 241 -0.19 -2.45 -2.63
C SER A 241 -1.41 -2.50 -1.72
N ILE A 242 -2.09 -1.36 -1.51
CA ILE A 242 -3.38 -1.28 -0.79
C ILE A 242 -4.41 -2.22 -1.43
N VAL A 243 -4.62 -2.11 -2.74
CA VAL A 243 -5.57 -2.94 -3.48
C VAL A 243 -5.21 -4.43 -3.35
N ALA A 244 -3.92 -4.77 -3.47
CA ALA A 244 -3.45 -6.15 -3.33
C ALA A 244 -3.66 -6.71 -1.91
N CYS A 245 -3.41 -5.91 -0.87
CA CYS A 245 -3.67 -6.30 0.52
C CYS A 245 -5.16 -6.50 0.78
N ALA A 246 -6.01 -5.58 0.31
CA ALA A 246 -7.45 -5.67 0.48
C ALA A 246 -8.04 -6.93 -0.17
N SER A 247 -7.60 -7.25 -1.40
CA SER A 247 -8.00 -8.49 -2.09
C SER A 247 -7.60 -9.74 -1.28
N GLN A 248 -6.39 -9.76 -0.71
CA GLN A 248 -5.97 -10.88 0.13
C GLN A 248 -6.83 -11.04 1.39
N ILE A 249 -7.17 -9.93 2.07
CA ILE A 249 -8.04 -9.96 3.24
C ILE A 249 -9.43 -10.48 2.86
N MET A 250 -10.01 -9.99 1.78
CA MET A 250 -11.33 -10.42 1.32
C MET A 250 -11.35 -11.89 0.90
N ASN A 251 -10.28 -12.38 0.29
CA ASN A 251 -10.14 -13.79 -0.08
C ASN A 251 -10.06 -14.70 1.15
N VAL A 252 -9.52 -14.22 2.28
CA VAL A 252 -9.54 -14.95 3.55
C VAL A 252 -10.96 -15.05 4.12
N ILE A 253 -11.80 -14.03 3.93
CA ILE A 253 -13.20 -13.99 4.39
C ILE A 253 -14.12 -14.85 3.50
N SER A 254 -13.86 -14.88 2.18
CA SER A 254 -14.81 -15.35 1.16
C SER A 254 -14.75 -16.86 0.85
N MET A 255 -13.75 -17.63 1.33
CA MET A 255 -13.56 -19.01 0.86
C MET A 255 -13.66 -20.11 1.91
N GLY A 256 -14.69 -20.96 1.73
CA GLY A 256 -14.70 -22.37 2.13
C GLY A 256 -13.62 -23.20 1.39
N PRO A 257 -13.40 -24.47 1.79
CA PRO A 257 -12.17 -25.22 1.53
C PRO A 257 -11.85 -25.58 0.06
N GLU A 258 -12.67 -25.23 -0.93
CA GLU A 258 -12.58 -25.80 -2.28
C GLU A 258 -12.03 -24.88 -3.38
N TYR A 259 -11.53 -23.69 -3.07
CA TYR A 259 -10.89 -22.83 -4.08
C TYR A 259 -9.52 -22.37 -3.60
N VAL A 260 -8.49 -23.07 -4.07
CA VAL A 260 -7.09 -22.70 -3.84
C VAL A 260 -6.78 -21.45 -4.67
N PHE A 261 -6.76 -20.29 -4.03
CA PHE A 261 -6.19 -19.06 -4.59
C PHE A 261 -4.68 -19.22 -4.77
N PHE A 262 -4.28 -19.45 -6.02
CA PHE A 262 -2.91 -19.46 -6.50
C PHE A 262 -2.53 -18.06 -7.00
N MET A 263 -2.53 -17.07 -6.10
CA MET A 263 -1.96 -15.72 -6.23
C MET A 263 -1.83 -15.27 -4.75
N ASP A 264 -0.73 -14.79 -4.15
CA ASP A 264 0.42 -14.14 -4.76
C ASP A 264 1.46 -13.76 -3.66
N VAL A 265 2.09 -14.73 -2.97
CA VAL A 265 3.20 -14.41 -2.03
C VAL A 265 4.34 -13.70 -2.78
N LEU A 266 4.62 -14.11 -4.02
CA LEU A 266 5.59 -13.45 -4.90
C LEU A 266 5.22 -11.99 -5.22
N SER A 267 3.94 -11.70 -5.42
CA SER A 267 3.49 -10.33 -5.71
C SER A 267 3.56 -9.44 -4.48
N CYS A 268 3.20 -9.94 -3.29
CA CYS A 268 3.47 -9.25 -2.03
C CYS A 268 4.95 -8.92 -1.84
N CYS A 269 5.84 -9.89 -2.07
CA CYS A 269 7.29 -9.67 -2.01
C CYS A 269 7.76 -8.65 -3.04
N ARG A 270 7.21 -8.67 -4.26
CA ARG A 270 7.55 -7.73 -5.33
C ARG A 270 7.07 -6.31 -5.02
N TYR A 271 5.85 -6.13 -4.50
CA TYR A 271 5.34 -4.83 -4.04
C TYR A 271 6.13 -4.31 -2.84
N SER A 272 6.41 -5.17 -1.86
CA SER A 272 7.23 -4.82 -0.70
C SER A 272 8.63 -4.36 -1.13
N TYR A 273 9.25 -5.06 -2.08
CA TYR A 273 10.54 -4.68 -2.64
C TYR A 273 10.50 -3.30 -3.32
N PHE A 274 9.46 -3.03 -4.13
CA PHE A 274 9.29 -1.71 -4.74
C PHE A 274 9.09 -0.61 -3.70
N LEU A 275 8.26 -0.82 -2.68
CA LEU A 275 8.04 0.16 -1.61
C LEU A 275 9.30 0.40 -0.79
N VAL A 276 10.06 -0.64 -0.47
CA VAL A 276 11.35 -0.50 0.23
C VAL A 276 12.32 0.33 -0.59
N ILE A 277 12.40 0.10 -1.91
CA ILE A 277 13.23 0.93 -2.80
C ILE A 277 12.78 2.40 -2.76
N PHE A 278 11.48 2.68 -2.88
CA PHE A 278 11.01 4.07 -2.81
C PHE A 278 11.27 4.69 -1.43
N SER A 279 11.11 3.94 -0.35
CA SER A 279 11.45 4.41 1.00
C SER A 279 12.94 4.76 1.09
N ILE A 280 13.83 3.93 0.54
CA ILE A 280 15.27 4.18 0.50
C ILE A 280 15.58 5.42 -0.35
N ILE A 281 15.01 5.54 -1.55
CA ILE A 281 15.19 6.69 -2.44
C ILE A 281 14.75 7.99 -1.74
N LEU A 282 13.56 8.00 -1.16
CA LEU A 282 13.03 9.17 -0.46
C LEU A 282 13.86 9.51 0.77
N LYS A 283 14.28 8.52 1.57
CA LYS A 283 15.15 8.75 2.74
C LYS A 283 16.52 9.29 2.33
N ASN A 284 17.16 8.72 1.32
CA ASN A 284 18.44 9.23 0.78
C ASN A 284 18.33 10.62 0.16
N THR A 285 17.12 11.09 -0.16
CA THR A 285 16.90 12.44 -0.67
C THR A 285 16.63 13.44 0.46
N LEU A 286 16.23 12.95 1.64
CA LEU A 286 15.95 13.75 2.85
C LEU A 286 17.18 14.02 3.72
N TYR A 287 18.24 13.20 3.59
CA TYR A 287 19.47 13.24 4.40
C TYR A 287 20.70 13.37 3.51
#